data_AF-A0A7X9DBL4-F1
#
_entry.id   AF-A0A7X9DBL4-F1
#
_cell.length_a   1.000
_cell.length_b   1.000
_cell.length_c   1.000
_cell.angle_alpha   90.00
_cell.angle_beta   90.00
_cell.angle_gamma   90.00
#
_symmetry.space_group_name_H-M   'P 1'
#
loop_
_entity.id
_entity.type
_entity.pdbx_description
1 polymer ?
#
loop_
_entity_poly.entity_id
_entity_poly.type
_entity_poly.pdbx_seq_one_letter_code
_entity_poly.pdbx_strand_id
1 'polypeptide(L)'
;MWNLKEFESVYDCYKKSGLRVKDFCMNECISENKFYYRQKRLKKQQGKESAQPSGFVPLVVFHHGQRSRENVVCRDNPSARDHHACGGDVIEIVYPNGVIIRLPREIEIQQLQSLILLTR
;
A
#
# COMPACT_ATOMS: atom_id res chain seq x y z
N MET A 1 7.32 6.88 34.31
CA MET A 1 7.77 6.28 33.03
C MET A 1 6.66 6.54 32.02
N TRP A 2 6.88 7.28 30.93
CA TRP A 2 5.79 7.59 29.99
C TRP A 2 5.35 6.33 29.23
N ASN A 3 4.04 6.07 29.25
CA ASN A 3 3.41 5.08 28.39
C ASN A 3 3.38 5.61 26.94
N LEU A 4 3.28 4.71 25.97
CA LEU A 4 3.34 5.09 24.55
C LEU A 4 2.20 6.06 24.17
N LYS A 5 0.98 5.79 24.65
CA LYS A 5 -0.21 6.64 24.45
C LYS A 5 -0.05 8.03 25.07
N GLU A 6 0.63 8.12 26.22
CA GLU A 6 0.91 9.42 26.86
C GLU A 6 1.87 10.25 26.00
N PHE A 7 2.89 9.61 25.41
CA PHE A 7 3.82 10.30 24.51
C PHE A 7 3.16 10.74 23.20
N GLU A 8 2.18 9.98 22.69
CA GLU A 8 1.44 10.34 21.49
C GLU A 8 0.69 11.67 21.66
N SER A 9 -0.03 11.84 22.76
CA SER A 9 -0.70 13.10 23.10
C SER A 9 0.28 14.27 23.20
N VAL A 10 1.43 14.07 23.85
CA VAL A 10 2.50 15.09 23.94
C VAL A 10 3.06 15.41 22.55
N TYR A 11 3.23 14.41 21.69
CA TYR A 11 3.73 14.60 20.33
C TYR A 11 2.72 15.33 19.44
N ASP A 12 1.42 15.11 19.63
CA ASP A 12 0.36 15.86 18.96
C ASP A 12 0.31 17.33 19.42
N CYS A 13 0.50 17.58 20.72
CA CYS A 13 0.66 18.93 21.24
C CYS A 13 1.88 19.62 20.63
N TYR A 14 3.02 18.93 20.51
CA TYR A 14 4.20 19.44 19.79
C TYR A 14 3.88 19.79 18.34
N LYS A 15 3.15 18.92 17.62
CA LYS A 15 2.76 19.14 16.23
C LYS A 15 1.85 20.35 16.06
N LYS A 16 0.92 20.58 16.99
CA LYS A 16 0.00 21.73 17.00
C LYS A 16 0.70 23.03 17.42
N SER A 17 1.69 22.92 18.29
CA SER A 17 2.40 24.06 18.86
C SER A 17 3.25 24.82 17.85
N GLY A 18 3.78 24.14 16.82
CA GLY A 18 4.64 24.76 15.80
C GLY A 18 6.01 25.24 16.32
N LEU A 19 6.29 25.02 17.61
CA LEU A 19 7.58 25.30 18.23
C LEU A 19 8.66 24.35 17.73
N ARG A 20 9.93 24.76 17.86
CA ARG A 20 11.05 23.85 17.67
C ARG A 20 11.08 22.83 18.81
N VAL A 21 11.63 21.64 18.56
CA VAL A 21 11.74 20.57 19.58
C VAL A 21 12.37 21.07 20.87
N LYS A 22 13.43 21.89 20.76
CA LYS A 22 14.15 22.46 21.90
C LYS A 22 13.25 23.35 22.76
N ASP A 23 12.52 24.27 22.14
CA ASP A 23 11.63 25.21 22.85
C ASP A 23 10.44 24.47 23.47
N PHE A 24 9.88 23.50 22.74
CA PHE A 24 8.82 22.64 23.25
C PHE A 24 9.28 21.78 24.44
N CYS A 25 10.45 21.15 24.33
CA CYS A 25 11.01 20.33 25.41
C CYS A 25 11.35 21.18 26.64
N MET A 26 11.81 22.42 26.45
CA MET A 26 12.08 23.35 27.54
C MET A 26 10.78 23.76 28.26
N ASN A 27 9.71 24.08 27.52
CA ASN A 27 8.42 24.45 28.10
C ASN A 27 7.76 23.30 28.87
N GLU A 28 7.84 22.07 28.34
CA GLU A 28 7.22 20.88 28.93
C GLU A 28 8.12 20.16 29.94
N CYS A 29 9.30 20.72 30.27
CA CYS A 29 10.30 20.11 31.15
C CYS A 29 10.72 18.69 30.72
N ILE A 30 10.85 18.47 29.41
CA ILE A 30 11.24 17.20 28.80
C ILE A 30 12.71 17.28 28.39
N SER A 31 13.48 16.22 28.64
CA SER A 31 14.80 16.09 28.04
C SER A 31 14.69 15.83 26.54
N GLU A 32 15.38 16.63 25.72
CA GLU A 32 15.44 16.46 24.26
C GLU A 32 15.83 15.03 23.85
N ASN A 33 16.83 14.44 24.52
CA ASN A 33 17.28 13.07 24.24
C ASN A 33 16.15 12.05 24.43
N LYS A 34 15.35 12.24 25.48
CA LYS A 34 14.20 11.38 25.78
C LYS A 34 13.09 11.58 24.76
N PHE A 35 12.86 12.83 24.33
CA PHE A 35 11.91 13.16 23.26
C PHE A 35 12.29 12.48 21.95
N TYR A 36 13.53 12.64 21.47
CA TYR A 36 14.00 12.01 20.24
C TYR A 36 13.97 10.48 20.32
N TYR A 37 14.37 9.91 21.46
CA TYR A 37 14.28 8.47 21.68
C TYR A 37 12.83 7.95 21.53
N ARG A 38 11.87 8.66 22.13
CA ARG A 38 10.44 8.30 22.06
C ARG A 38 9.86 8.53 20.68
N GLN A 39 10.20 9.63 20.01
CA GLN A 39 9.81 9.89 18.63
C GLN A 39 10.31 8.79 17.68
N LYS A 40 11.56 8.34 17.84
CA LYS A 40 12.12 7.23 17.06
C LYS A 40 11.34 5.93 17.29
N ARG A 41 10.94 5.66 18.54
CA ARG A 41 10.12 4.49 18.88
C ARG A 41 8.71 4.57 18.29
N LEU A 42 8.09 5.75 18.32
CA LEU A 42 6.77 6.00 17.74
C LEU A 42 6.77 5.77 16.23
N LYS A 43 7.76 6.31 15.51
CA LYS A 43 7.95 6.06 14.07
C LYS A 43 8.20 4.58 13.74
N LYS A 44 8.96 3.87 14.58
CA LYS A 44 9.21 2.42 14.40
C LYS A 44 7.95 1.58 14.60
N GLN A 45 7.04 2.01 15.47
CA GLN A 45 5.76 1.31 15.66
C GLN A 45 4.75 1.66 14.58
N GLN A 46 4.61 2.93 14.19
CA GLN A 46 3.81 3.32 13.01
C GLN A 46 4.29 2.61 11.74
N GLY A 47 5.61 2.51 11.54
CA GLY A 47 6.20 1.76 10.43
C GLY A 47 6.00 0.25 10.49
N LYS A 48 5.73 -0.31 11.69
CA LYS A 48 5.39 -1.73 11.88
C LYS A 48 3.89 -1.99 11.72
N GLU A 49 3.04 -1.05 12.13
CA GLU A 49 1.60 -1.07 11.89
C GLU A 49 1.29 -0.85 10.41
N SER A 50 2.05 0.01 9.71
CA SER A 50 2.01 0.13 8.25
C SER A 50 2.67 -1.03 7.53
N ALA A 51 3.42 -1.87 8.24
CA ALA A 51 3.98 -3.13 7.76
C ALA A 51 3.17 -4.35 8.25
N GLN A 52 1.89 -4.15 8.61
CA GLN A 52 0.91 -5.23 8.56
C GLN A 52 0.85 -5.78 7.13
N PRO A 53 0.97 -7.09 6.91
CA PRO A 53 0.99 -7.68 5.59
C PRO A 53 -0.44 -7.94 5.11
N SER A 54 -1.07 -6.99 4.42
CA SER A 54 -2.36 -7.28 3.75
C SER A 54 -2.75 -6.26 2.68
N GLY A 55 -1.79 -5.86 1.86
CA GLY A 55 -2.08 -5.27 0.56
C GLY A 55 -1.41 -6.11 -0.51
N PHE A 56 -2.17 -6.59 -1.49
CA PHE A 56 -1.60 -7.18 -2.71
C PHE A 56 -0.55 -6.21 -3.26
N VAL A 57 0.71 -6.63 -3.30
CA VAL A 57 1.79 -5.88 -3.94
C VAL A 57 1.83 -6.38 -5.38
N PRO A 58 1.37 -5.61 -6.39
CA PRO A 58 1.41 -6.05 -7.76
C PRO A 58 2.88 -6.17 -8.19
N LEU A 59 3.33 -7.40 -8.45
CA LEU A 59 4.58 -7.63 -9.16
C LEU A 59 4.34 -7.22 -10.62
N VAL A 60 4.77 -6.02 -10.98
CA VAL A 60 4.85 -5.60 -12.38
C VAL A 60 6.04 -6.34 -12.98
N VAL A 61 5.77 -7.44 -13.69
CA VAL A 61 6.79 -8.14 -14.48
C VAL A 61 7.11 -7.26 -15.69
N PHE A 62 8.16 -6.45 -15.57
CA PHE A 62 8.73 -5.76 -16.72
C PHE A 62 9.41 -6.80 -17.60
N HIS A 63 8.73 -7.24 -18.66
CA HIS A 63 9.38 -7.91 -19.78
C HIS A 63 10.24 -6.90 -20.54
N HIS A 64 11.37 -6.50 -19.95
CA HIS A 64 12.41 -5.85 -20.73
C HIS A 64 13.01 -6.91 -21.63
N GLY A 65 12.68 -6.81 -22.92
CA GLY A 65 13.12 -7.74 -23.95
C GLY A 65 14.63 -7.93 -23.92
N GLN A 66 15.07 -9.07 -23.40
CA GLN A 66 16.34 -9.66 -23.78
C GLN A 66 16.06 -11.00 -24.44
N ARG A 67 16.25 -10.99 -25.76
CA ARG A 67 16.56 -12.16 -26.56
C ARG A 67 17.79 -12.85 -25.93
N SER A 68 17.62 -14.02 -25.35
CA SER A 68 18.62 -15.08 -25.45
C SER A 68 17.94 -16.44 -25.37
N ARG A 69 18.25 -17.26 -26.37
CA ARG A 69 17.76 -18.62 -26.60
C ARG A 69 18.25 -19.53 -25.47
N GLU A 70 17.36 -20.31 -24.85
CA GLU A 70 17.49 -21.78 -24.78
C GLU A 70 16.16 -22.41 -24.30
N ASN A 71 15.87 -23.57 -24.88
CA ASN A 71 14.57 -24.22 -24.97
C ASN A 71 14.04 -24.77 -23.63
N VAL A 72 12.80 -24.42 -23.25
CA VAL A 72 11.87 -25.38 -22.62
C VAL A 72 10.47 -25.14 -23.18
N VAL A 73 9.93 -26.18 -23.80
CA VAL A 73 8.68 -26.24 -24.54
C VAL A 73 7.48 -26.11 -23.59
N CYS A 74 6.65 -25.09 -23.82
CA CYS A 74 5.23 -25.13 -23.46
C CYS A 74 4.42 -24.98 -24.75
N ARG A 75 3.62 -26.02 -25.00
CA ARG A 75 2.91 -26.38 -26.22
C ARG A 75 1.86 -25.33 -26.62
N ASP A 76 1.70 -25.20 -27.93
CA ASP A 76 0.84 -24.27 -28.66
C ASP A 76 -0.63 -24.24 -28.21
N ASN A 77 -1.24 -23.04 -28.17
CA ASN A 77 -2.27 -22.73 -29.18
C ASN A 77 -2.47 -21.21 -29.40
N PRO A 78 -2.70 -20.74 -30.64
CA PRO A 78 -2.64 -19.33 -31.03
C PRO A 78 -4.02 -18.70 -31.25
N SER A 79 -4.31 -17.58 -30.60
CA SER A 79 -5.09 -16.46 -31.18
C SER A 79 -5.03 -15.22 -30.30
N ALA A 80 -3.82 -14.79 -29.96
CA ALA A 80 -3.60 -13.42 -29.51
C ALA A 80 -3.71 -12.51 -30.73
N ARG A 81 -4.87 -11.86 -30.90
CA ARG A 81 -4.91 -10.58 -31.60
C ARG A 81 -4.67 -9.51 -30.57
N ASP A 82 -3.50 -8.89 -30.71
CA ASP A 82 -3.17 -7.58 -30.18
C ASP A 82 -4.35 -6.62 -30.34
N HIS A 83 -4.85 -6.15 -29.19
CA HIS A 83 -5.21 -4.75 -29.08
C HIS A 83 -4.54 -4.19 -27.84
N HIS A 84 -3.39 -3.57 -28.11
CA HIS A 84 -2.82 -2.54 -27.26
C HIS A 84 -3.91 -1.53 -26.86
N ALA A 85 -4.15 -1.39 -25.55
CA ALA A 85 -4.60 -0.15 -24.96
C ALA A 85 -3.78 0.12 -23.70
N CYS A 86 -2.73 0.89 -23.92
CA CYS A 86 -1.90 1.50 -22.89
C CYS A 86 -2.77 2.50 -22.11
N GLY A 87 -2.93 2.27 -20.80
CA GLY A 87 -3.37 3.27 -19.83
C GLY A 87 -4.76 3.89 -20.03
N GLY A 88 -5.76 3.42 -19.27
CA GLY A 88 -6.88 4.28 -18.88
C GLY A 88 -8.27 3.68 -18.78
N ASP A 89 -8.49 2.41 -19.12
CA ASP A 89 -9.86 1.87 -19.22
C ASP A 89 -10.02 0.56 -18.43
N VAL A 90 -10.20 0.69 -17.11
CA VAL A 90 -10.35 -0.42 -16.17
C VAL A 90 -11.66 -0.25 -15.40
N ILE A 91 -12.44 -1.32 -15.30
CA ILE A 91 -13.66 -1.39 -14.50
C ILE A 91 -13.28 -1.81 -13.08
N GLU A 92 -13.76 -1.09 -12.08
CA GLU A 92 -13.55 -1.40 -10.66
C GLU A 92 -14.84 -1.92 -10.02
N ILE A 93 -14.79 -3.09 -9.40
CA ILE A 93 -15.88 -3.66 -8.59
C ILE A 93 -15.46 -3.62 -7.12
N VAL A 94 -16.22 -2.91 -6.29
CA VAL A 94 -15.97 -2.77 -4.85
C VAL A 94 -17.00 -3.58 -4.07
N TYR A 95 -16.53 -4.56 -3.30
CA TYR A 95 -17.38 -5.41 -2.46
C TYR A 95 -17.55 -4.85 -1.04
N PRO A 96 -18.63 -5.21 -0.31
CA PRO A 96 -18.88 -4.71 1.04
C PRO A 96 -17.78 -5.05 2.06
N ASN A 97 -17.03 -6.13 1.83
CA ASN A 97 -15.88 -6.53 2.65
C ASN A 97 -14.59 -5.75 2.32
N GLY A 98 -14.66 -4.76 1.42
CA GLY A 98 -13.53 -3.93 1.02
C GLY A 98 -12.65 -4.55 -0.07
N VAL A 99 -12.99 -5.72 -0.61
CA VAL A 99 -12.29 -6.30 -1.75
C VAL A 99 -12.58 -5.47 -3.00
N ILE A 100 -11.54 -5.13 -3.76
CA ILE A 100 -11.65 -4.38 -5.01
C ILE A 100 -11.10 -5.25 -6.15
N ILE A 101 -11.94 -5.52 -7.15
CA ILE A 101 -11.55 -6.23 -8.38
C ILE A 101 -11.40 -5.21 -9.51
N ARG A 102 -10.24 -5.23 -10.17
CA ARG A 102 -9.91 -4.37 -11.32
C ARG A 102 -9.88 -5.22 -12.58
N LEU A 103 -10.70 -4.86 -13.56
CA LEU A 103 -10.92 -5.65 -14.78
C LEU A 103 -10.63 -4.78 -16.01
N PRO A 104 -9.99 -5.32 -17.06
CA PRO A 104 -9.91 -4.64 -18.34
C PRO A 104 -11.32 -4.32 -18.85
N ARG A 105 -11.48 -3.21 -19.56
CA ARG A 105 -12.78 -2.87 -20.14
C ARG A 105 -13.23 -3.88 -21.21
N GLU A 106 -12.31 -4.59 -21.85
CA GLU A 106 -12.66 -5.65 -22.81
C GLU A 106 -13.17 -6.95 -22.15
N ILE A 107 -13.51 -6.94 -20.86
CA ILE A 107 -14.01 -8.15 -20.20
C ILE A 107 -15.37 -8.58 -20.75
N GLU A 108 -15.52 -9.89 -20.96
CA GLU A 108 -16.77 -10.48 -21.41
C GLU A 108 -17.85 -10.34 -20.32
N ILE A 109 -19.08 -9.98 -20.74
CA ILE A 109 -20.20 -9.76 -19.83
C ILE A 109 -20.53 -11.00 -18.97
N GLN A 110 -20.31 -12.20 -19.51
CA GLN A 110 -20.48 -13.48 -18.81
C GLN A 110 -19.50 -13.61 -17.63
N GLN A 111 -18.24 -13.22 -17.85
CA GLN A 111 -17.21 -13.21 -16.79
C GLN A 111 -17.49 -12.11 -15.77
N LEU A 112 -17.98 -10.95 -16.20
CA LEU A 112 -18.39 -9.88 -15.28
C LEU A 112 -19.55 -10.34 -14.38
N GLN A 113 -20.55 -11.03 -14.95
CA GLN A 113 -21.68 -11.58 -14.20
C GLN A 113 -21.24 -12.62 -13.18
N SER A 114 -20.34 -13.54 -13.54
CA SER A 114 -19.86 -14.56 -12.59
C SER A 114 -19.15 -13.92 -11.40
N LEU A 115 -18.34 -12.88 -11.62
CA LEU A 115 -17.65 -12.15 -10.55
C LEU A 115 -18.63 -11.46 -9.59
N ILE A 116 -19.68 -10.82 -10.11
CA ILE A 116 -20.70 -10.17 -9.28
C ILE A 116 -21.50 -11.21 -8.47
N LEU A 117 -21.87 -12.32 -9.12
CA LEU A 117 -22.74 -13.36 -8.54
C LEU A 117 -22.03 -14.32 -7.58
N LEU A 118 -20.69 -14.26 -7.44
CA LEU A 118 -19.92 -15.02 -6.43
C LEU A 118 -20.29 -14.69 -4.98
N THR A 119 -21.11 -13.66 -4.75
CA THR A 119 -21.52 -13.20 -3.41
C THR A 119 -22.92 -13.66 -2.99
N ARG A 120 -23.46 -14.71 -3.62
CA ARG A 120 -24.70 -15.36 -3.15
C ARG A 120 -24.49 -16.27 -1.96
#